data_AF-C7LQC9-F1
#
_entry.id   AF-C7LQC9-F1
#
_cell.length_a   1.000
_cell.length_b   1.000
_cell.length_c   1.000
_cell.angle_alpha   90.00
_cell.angle_beta   90.00
_cell.angle_gamma   90.00
#
_symmetry.space_group_name_H-M   'P 1'
#
loop_
_entity.id
_entity.type
_entity.pdbx_description
1 polymer ?
#
loop_
_entity_poly.entity_id
_entity_poly.type
_entity_poly.pdbx_seq_one_letter_code
_entity_poly.pdbx_strand_id
1 'polypeptide(L)'
;MARPFSFKLEKILEYRRQLEDQAKLALSLTRQQIAEQNLRVEALHKDLEACLLELSRLKQMTQPELWLWSGWRKRLELDKKQAQAKLVELQQLAETRRLELVTKAKDRKLLEKLRAKQAEKHGQEEQRKEQKEFDETGTLRHGRTPY
;
A
#
# COMPACT_ATOMS: atom_id res chain seq x y z
N MET A 1 -1.92 -36.25 -24.03
CA MET A 1 -1.24 -35.37 -23.05
C MET A 1 -2.11 -34.14 -22.86
N ALA A 2 -2.58 -33.90 -21.64
CA ALA A 2 -3.46 -32.77 -21.30
C ALA A 2 -2.81 -31.44 -21.72
N ARG A 3 -3.60 -30.54 -22.33
CA ARG A 3 -3.09 -29.22 -22.73
C ARG A 3 -2.88 -28.35 -21.49
N PRO A 4 -1.75 -27.63 -21.36
CA PRO A 4 -1.53 -26.74 -20.23
C PRO A 4 -2.55 -25.58 -20.23
N PHE A 5 -3.09 -25.25 -19.05
CA PHE A 5 -4.03 -24.15 -18.89
C PHE A 5 -3.35 -22.80 -19.14
N SER A 6 -3.86 -22.03 -20.10
CA SER A 6 -3.38 -20.68 -20.41
C SER A 6 -4.43 -19.65 -20.01
N PHE A 7 -4.09 -18.76 -19.07
CA PHE A 7 -4.98 -17.71 -18.63
C PHE A 7 -4.89 -16.49 -19.56
N LYS A 8 -5.96 -16.19 -20.32
CA LYS A 8 -5.96 -15.10 -21.30
C LYS A 8 -5.65 -13.71 -20.72
N LEU A 9 -5.89 -13.50 -19.42
CA LEU A 9 -5.67 -12.20 -18.75
C LEU A 9 -4.43 -12.20 -17.85
N GLU A 10 -3.47 -13.10 -18.08
CA GLU A 10 -2.24 -13.20 -17.26
C GLU A 10 -1.43 -11.90 -17.24
N LYS A 11 -1.23 -11.26 -18.40
CA LYS A 11 -0.57 -9.94 -18.50
C LYS A 11 -1.29 -8.85 -17.70
N ILE A 12 -2.62 -8.89 -17.67
CA ILE A 12 -3.40 -7.93 -16.89
C ILE A 12 -3.23 -8.20 -15.39
N LEU A 13 -3.19 -9.47 -14.98
CA LEU A 13 -2.95 -9.85 -13.60
C LEU A 13 -1.56 -9.40 -13.12
N GLU A 14 -0.53 -9.56 -13.94
CA GLU A 14 0.82 -9.05 -13.66
C GLU A 14 0.85 -7.53 -13.53
N TYR A 15 0.21 -6.81 -14.46
CA TYR A 15 0.10 -5.37 -14.38
C TYR A 15 -0.62 -4.92 -13.08
N ARG A 16 -1.69 -5.62 -12.67
CA ARG A 16 -2.37 -5.31 -11.40
C ARG A 16 -1.52 -5.61 -10.17
N ARG A 17 -0.64 -6.61 -10.22
CA ARG A 17 0.36 -6.85 -9.15
C ARG A 17 1.33 -5.69 -9.05
N GLN A 18 1.87 -5.23 -10.18
CA GLN A 18 2.75 -4.06 -10.22
C GLN A 18 2.07 -2.80 -9.66
N LEU A 19 0.80 -2.56 -10.00
CA LEU A 19 0.04 -1.44 -9.43
C LEU A 19 -0.17 -1.55 -7.92
N GLU A 20 -0.40 -2.75 -7.39
CA GLU A 20 -0.50 -2.97 -5.95
C GLU A 20 0.86 -2.67 -5.26
N ASP A 21 1.96 -3.15 -5.84
CA ASP A 21 3.28 -2.94 -5.26
C ASP A 21 3.72 -1.48 -5.32
N GLN A 22 3.38 -0.76 -6.39
CA GLN A 22 3.55 0.70 -6.46
C GLN A 22 2.74 1.42 -5.37
N ALA A 23 1.48 1.00 -5.13
CA ALA A 23 0.66 1.58 -4.08
C ALA A 23 1.21 1.31 -2.66
N LYS A 24 1.79 0.12 -2.42
CA LYS A 24 2.49 -0.21 -1.16
C LYS A 24 3.70 0.70 -0.96
N LEU A 25 4.51 0.86 -2.00
CA LEU A 25 5.71 1.70 -1.95
C LEU A 25 5.33 3.16 -1.68
N ALA A 26 4.32 3.69 -2.38
CA ALA A 26 3.82 5.04 -2.15
C ALA A 26 3.35 5.26 -0.69
N LEU A 27 2.58 4.31 -0.13
CA LEU A 27 2.16 4.37 1.27
C LEU A 27 3.35 4.32 2.24
N SER A 28 4.35 3.48 1.94
CA SER A 28 5.57 3.38 2.75
C SER A 28 6.35 4.69 2.77
N LEU A 29 6.54 5.32 1.61
CA LEU A 29 7.19 6.62 1.50
C LEU A 29 6.43 7.70 2.29
N THR A 30 5.10 7.77 2.15
CA THR A 30 4.31 8.75 2.92
C THR A 30 4.42 8.52 4.43
N ARG A 31 4.48 7.27 4.89
CA ARG A 31 4.71 6.96 6.31
C ARG A 31 6.08 7.40 6.80
N GLN A 32 7.12 7.24 5.99
CA GLN A 32 8.45 7.75 6.31
C GLN A 32 8.45 9.27 6.42
N GLN A 33 7.81 9.96 5.48
CA GLN A 33 7.66 11.42 5.53
C GLN A 33 6.90 11.89 6.78
N ILE A 34 5.86 11.16 7.21
CA ILE A 34 5.16 11.44 8.47
C ILE A 34 6.11 11.29 9.67
N ALA A 35 6.91 10.22 9.70
CA ALA A 35 7.87 10.00 10.79
C ALA A 35 8.92 11.11 10.86
N GLU A 36 9.50 11.51 9.73
CA GLU A 36 10.43 12.63 9.64
C GLU A 36 9.78 13.95 10.07
N GLN A 37 8.54 14.20 9.64
CA GLN A 37 7.80 15.40 10.01
C GLN A 37 7.46 15.44 11.50
N ASN A 38 7.15 14.30 12.13
CA ASN A 38 6.97 14.20 13.57
C ASN A 38 8.25 14.56 14.32
N LEU A 39 9.40 14.02 13.91
CA LEU A 39 10.70 14.37 14.49
C LEU A 39 10.97 15.88 14.37
N ARG A 40 10.59 16.49 13.24
CA ARG A 40 10.71 17.95 13.05
C ARG A 40 9.82 18.73 14.01
N VAL A 41 8.57 18.31 14.20
CA VAL A 41 7.64 18.95 15.15
C VAL A 41 8.15 18.81 16.59
N GLU A 42 8.67 17.64 16.96
CA GLU A 42 9.27 17.40 18.27
C GLU A 42 10.52 18.26 18.50
N ALA A 43 11.40 18.39 17.49
CA ALA A 43 12.56 19.27 17.57
C ALA A 43 12.14 20.73 17.80
N LEU A 44 11.19 21.24 17.01
CA LEU A 44 10.66 22.60 17.20
C LEU A 44 9.97 22.78 18.57
N HIS A 45 9.36 21.72 19.10
CA HIS A 45 8.78 21.76 20.43
C HIS A 45 9.85 21.89 21.51
N LYS A 46 10.93 21.12 21.42
CA LYS A 46 12.09 21.21 22.33
C LYS A 46 12.78 22.56 22.24
N ASP A 47 12.96 23.10 21.03
CA ASP A 47 13.54 24.42 20.82
C ASP A 47 12.71 25.52 21.50
N LEU A 48 11.39 25.43 21.40
CA LEU A 48 10.46 26.38 22.04
C LEU A 48 10.52 26.25 23.57
N GLU A 49 10.56 25.03 24.11
CA GLU A 49 10.71 24.81 25.55
C GLU A 49 12.05 25.34 26.08
N ALA A 50 13.14 25.09 25.36
CA ALA A 50 14.46 25.62 25.69
C ALA A 50 14.46 27.15 25.68
N CYS A 51 13.85 27.78 24.67
CA CYS A 51 13.67 29.23 24.62
C CYS A 51 12.92 29.76 25.84
N LEU A 52 11.82 29.13 26.24
CA LEU A 52 11.04 29.56 27.41
C LEU A 52 11.81 29.38 28.71
N LEU A 53 12.57 28.29 28.83
CA LEU A 53 13.39 28.01 30.00
C LEU A 53 14.51 29.05 30.16
N GLU A 54 15.23 29.35 29.08
CA GLU A 54 16.28 30.39 29.09
C GLU A 54 15.69 31.77 29.42
N LEU A 55 14.54 32.10 28.85
CA LEU A 55 13.85 33.36 29.14
C LEU A 55 13.38 33.46 30.59
N SER A 56 13.01 32.33 31.23
CA SER A 56 12.64 32.28 32.65
C SER A 56 13.83 32.44 33.61
N ARG A 57 15.05 32.11 33.15
CA ARG A 57 16.29 32.21 33.94
C ARG A 57 16.87 33.63 33.93
N LEU A 58 16.59 34.40 32.88
CA LEU A 58 17.04 35.78 32.76
C LEU A 58 16.24 36.69 33.71
N LYS A 59 16.86 37.09 34.84
CA LYS A 59 16.24 37.95 35.86
C LYS A 59 16.14 39.42 35.47
N GLN A 60 16.99 39.89 34.55
CA GLN A 60 16.97 41.24 34.02
C GLN A 60 17.29 41.16 32.53
N MET A 61 16.42 41.73 31.70
CA MET A 61 16.62 41.87 30.26
C MET A 61 16.41 43.32 29.88
N THR A 62 17.23 43.80 28.95
CA THR A 62 17.02 45.11 28.33
C THR A 62 15.82 45.05 27.37
N GLN A 63 15.20 46.19 27.10
CA GLN A 63 14.05 46.27 26.20
C GLN A 63 14.35 45.77 24.76
N PRO A 64 15.55 46.01 24.17
CA PRO A 64 15.91 45.44 22.87
C PRO A 64 16.02 43.91 22.89
N GLU A 65 16.56 43.32 23.96
CA GLU A 65 16.66 41.87 24.12
C GLU A 65 15.26 41.25 24.21
N LEU A 66 14.36 41.83 25.00
CA LEU A 66 12.97 41.36 25.09
C LEU A 66 12.28 41.35 23.72
N TRP A 67 12.51 42.40 22.92
CA TRP A 67 11.96 42.46 21.56
C TRP A 67 12.51 41.35 20.66
N LEU A 68 13.82 41.12 20.66
CA LEU A 68 14.47 40.07 19.88
C LEU A 68 13.94 38.67 20.27
N TRP A 69 13.84 38.40 21.57
CA TRP A 69 13.32 37.14 22.09
C TRP A 69 11.85 36.93 21.73
N SER A 70 11.02 37.97 21.82
CA SER A 70 9.62 37.90 21.41
C SER A 70 9.46 37.59 19.92
N GLY A 71 10.34 38.14 19.07
CA GLY A 71 10.37 37.88 17.64
C GLY A 71 10.79 36.44 17.34
N TRP A 72 11.85 35.96 18.00
CA TRP A 72 12.32 34.58 17.84
C TRP A 72 11.26 33.56 18.29
N ARG A 73 10.64 33.77 19.45
CA ARG A 73 9.55 32.93 19.94
C ARG A 73 8.38 32.88 18.95
N LYS A 74 7.92 34.04 18.47
CA LYS A 74 6.84 34.10 17.47
C LYS A 74 7.19 33.34 16.20
N ARG A 75 8.45 33.40 15.77
CA ARG A 75 8.93 32.65 14.60
C ARG A 75 8.87 31.14 14.86
N LEU A 76 9.38 30.67 16.01
CA LEU A 76 9.31 29.25 16.38
C LEU A 76 7.87 28.74 16.51
N GLU A 77 6.97 29.54 17.07
CA GLU A 77 5.54 29.22 17.15
C GLU A 77 4.90 29.11 15.75
N LEU A 78 5.25 30.00 14.82
CA LEU A 78 4.80 29.95 13.43
C LEU A 78 5.34 28.70 12.73
N ASP A 79 6.64 28.44 12.84
CA ASP A 79 7.30 27.28 12.23
C ASP A 79 6.72 25.97 12.77
N LYS A 80 6.40 25.90 14.07
CA LYS A 80 5.70 24.77 14.70
C LYS A 80 4.30 24.57 14.10
N LYS A 81 3.52 25.65 13.97
CA LYS A 81 2.18 25.58 13.37
C LYS A 81 2.22 25.10 11.92
N GLN A 82 3.18 25.61 11.13
CA GLN A 82 3.37 25.17 9.75
C GLN A 82 3.79 23.69 9.68
N ALA A 83 4.71 23.27 10.56
CA ALA A 83 5.13 21.88 10.62
C ALA A 83 3.98 20.93 11.03
N GLN A 84 3.10 21.36 11.93
CA GLN A 84 1.91 20.62 12.32
C GLN A 84 0.87 20.57 11.19
N ALA A 85 0.65 21.66 10.47
CA ALA A 85 -0.25 21.68 9.31
C ALA A 85 0.21 20.68 8.23
N LYS A 86 1.51 20.71 7.90
CA LYS A 86 2.12 19.75 6.97
C LYS A 86 2.00 18.30 7.45
N LEU A 87 2.09 18.05 8.76
CA LEU A 87 1.88 16.72 9.31
C LEU A 87 0.44 16.23 9.06
N VAL A 88 -0.56 17.08 9.25
CA VAL A 88 -1.97 16.76 8.98
C VAL A 88 -2.17 16.46 7.49
N GLU A 89 -1.58 17.25 6.59
CA GLU A 89 -1.64 16.99 5.14
C GLU A 89 -1.02 15.63 4.78
N LEU A 90 0.13 15.29 5.36
CA LEU A 90 0.78 14.00 5.13
C LEU A 90 -0.06 12.83 5.67
N GLN A 91 -0.72 13.00 6.82
CA GLN A 91 -1.63 12.01 7.38
C GLN A 91 -2.85 11.78 6.49
N GLN A 92 -3.46 12.85 5.97
CA GLN A 92 -4.55 12.76 5.00
C GLN A 92 -4.09 12.03 3.72
N LEU A 93 -2.92 12.39 3.20
CA LEU A 93 -2.33 11.71 2.06
C LEU A 93 -2.10 10.22 2.33
N ALA A 94 -1.62 9.84 3.52
CA ALA A 94 -1.42 8.44 3.89
C ALA A 94 -2.73 7.66 3.90
N GLU A 95 -3.83 8.24 4.38
CA GLU A 95 -5.15 7.59 4.30
C GLU A 95 -5.63 7.45 2.85
N THR A 96 -5.42 8.45 2.00
CA THR A 96 -5.70 8.32 0.56
C THR A 96 -4.89 7.18 -0.06
N ARG A 97 -3.58 7.09 0.20
CA ARG A 97 -2.71 6.01 -0.30
C ARG A 97 -3.13 4.64 0.24
N ARG A 98 -3.59 4.57 1.49
CA ARG A 98 -4.13 3.34 2.08
C ARG A 98 -5.38 2.88 1.36
N LEU A 99 -6.31 3.78 1.07
CA LEU A 99 -7.53 3.47 0.31
C LEU A 99 -7.20 3.03 -1.13
N GLU A 100 -6.24 3.69 -1.78
CA GLU A 100 -5.73 3.28 -3.09
C GLU A 100 -5.16 1.85 -3.04
N LEU A 101 -4.31 1.53 -2.06
CA LEU A 101 -3.77 0.18 -1.90
C LEU A 101 -4.89 -0.86 -1.73
N VAL A 102 -5.91 -0.57 -0.93
CA VAL A 102 -7.06 -1.47 -0.75
C VAL A 102 -7.82 -1.70 -2.05
N THR A 103 -8.03 -0.66 -2.86
CA THR A 103 -8.71 -0.81 -4.15
C THR A 103 -7.88 -1.66 -5.12
N LYS A 104 -6.58 -1.39 -5.25
CA LYS A 104 -5.67 -2.19 -6.10
C LYS A 104 -5.58 -3.65 -5.66
N ALA A 105 -5.52 -3.90 -4.35
CA ALA A 105 -5.52 -5.26 -3.81
C ALA A 105 -6.84 -6.00 -4.09
N LYS A 106 -7.99 -5.32 -4.01
CA LYS A 106 -9.29 -5.90 -4.39
C LYS A 106 -9.32 -6.26 -5.87
N ASP A 107 -8.85 -5.36 -6.72
CA ASP A 107 -8.81 -5.55 -8.17
C ASP A 107 -7.92 -6.74 -8.58
N ARG A 108 -6.76 -6.91 -7.94
CA ARG A 108 -5.91 -8.09 -8.14
C ARG A 108 -6.63 -9.37 -7.69
N LYS A 109 -7.16 -9.38 -6.46
CA LYS A 109 -7.84 -10.56 -5.90
C LYS A 109 -9.02 -11.02 -6.75
N LEU A 110 -9.75 -10.10 -7.36
CA LEU A 110 -10.85 -10.43 -8.28
C LEU A 110 -10.35 -11.23 -9.49
N LEU A 111 -9.25 -10.79 -10.13
CA LEU A 111 -8.66 -11.51 -11.27
C LEU A 111 -8.06 -12.85 -10.86
N GLU A 112 -7.44 -12.95 -9.67
CA GLU A 112 -6.92 -14.23 -9.18
C GLU A 112 -8.04 -15.25 -8.95
N LYS A 113 -9.17 -14.82 -8.37
CA LYS A 113 -10.35 -15.68 -8.23
C LYS A 113 -10.89 -16.12 -9.58
N LEU A 114 -10.91 -15.23 -10.57
CA LEU A 114 -11.36 -15.56 -11.92
C LEU A 114 -10.41 -16.55 -12.62
N ARG A 115 -9.10 -16.38 -12.46
CA ARG A 115 -8.08 -17.34 -12.94
C ARG A 115 -8.29 -18.72 -12.30
N ALA A 116 -8.44 -18.78 -10.97
CA ALA A 116 -8.64 -20.03 -10.25
C ALA A 116 -9.89 -20.78 -10.74
N LYS A 117 -11.02 -20.08 -10.90
CA LYS A 117 -12.26 -20.66 -11.44
C LYS A 117 -12.09 -21.19 -12.87
N GLN A 118 -11.35 -20.49 -13.72
CA GLN A 118 -11.11 -20.95 -15.10
C GLN A 118 -10.19 -22.18 -15.13
N ALA A 119 -9.16 -22.21 -14.26
CA ALA A 119 -8.27 -23.36 -14.14
C ALA A 119 -9.04 -24.60 -13.66
N GLU A 120 -9.93 -24.45 -12.68
CA GLU A 120 -10.78 -25.53 -12.18
C GLU A 120 -11.70 -26.08 -13.28
N LYS A 121 -12.39 -25.20 -14.03
CA LYS A 121 -13.23 -25.62 -15.16
C LYS A 121 -12.44 -26.36 -16.23
N HIS A 122 -11.27 -25.86 -16.59
CA HIS A 122 -10.41 -26.52 -17.56
C HIS A 122 -9.99 -27.92 -17.09
N GLY A 123 -9.63 -28.07 -15.81
CA GLY A 123 -9.30 -29.38 -15.23
C GLY A 123 -10.47 -30.36 -15.29
N GLN A 124 -11.69 -29.90 -14.96
CA GLN A 124 -12.90 -30.72 -15.04
C GLN A 124 -13.25 -31.12 -16.49
N GLU A 125 -13.06 -30.21 -17.45
CA GLU A 125 -13.29 -30.50 -18.87
C GLU A 125 -12.29 -31.52 -19.42
N GLU A 126 -11.01 -31.41 -19.07
CA GLU A 126 -9.99 -32.38 -19.50
C GLU A 126 -10.25 -33.76 -18.86
N GLN A 127 -10.60 -33.84 -17.57
CA GLN A 127 -11.00 -35.10 -16.93
C GLN A 127 -12.20 -35.75 -17.63
N ARG A 128 -13.22 -34.96 -18.00
CA ARG A 128 -14.39 -35.46 -18.72
C ARG A 128 -14.05 -35.98 -20.12
N LYS A 129 -13.11 -35.34 -20.82
CA LYS A 129 -12.63 -35.82 -22.13
C LYS A 129 -11.85 -37.11 -21.99
N GLU A 130 -10.91 -37.17 -21.06
CA GLU A 130 -10.14 -38.39 -20.79
C GLU A 130 -11.08 -39.55 -20.44
N GLN A 131 -12.06 -39.33 -19.56
CA GLN A 131 -13.03 -40.36 -19.19
C GLN A 131 -13.86 -40.85 -20.39
N LYS A 132 -14.31 -39.95 -21.27
CA LYS A 132 -14.99 -40.32 -22.51
C LYS A 132 -14.09 -41.14 -23.45
N GLU A 133 -12.83 -40.73 -23.64
CA GLU A 133 -11.87 -41.47 -24.45
C GLU A 133 -11.61 -42.88 -23.89
N PHE A 134 -11.53 -43.03 -22.56
CA PHE A 134 -11.41 -44.33 -21.90
C PHE A 134 -12.65 -45.21 -22.06
N ASP A 135 -13.86 -44.65 -21.94
CA ASP A 135 -15.10 -45.40 -22.13
C ASP A 135 -15.28 -45.86 -23.59
N GLU A 136 -14.95 -45.01 -24.57
CA GLU A 136 -15.01 -45.33 -25.99
C GLU A 136 -14.00 -46.43 -26.37
N THR A 137 -12.76 -46.35 -25.87
CA THR A 137 -11.74 -47.38 -26.09
C THR A 137 -12.07 -48.69 -25.38
N GLY A 138 -12.67 -48.65 -24.19
CA GLY A 138 -13.17 -49.83 -23.47
C GLY A 138 -14.29 -50.54 -24.24
N THR A 139 -15.24 -49.79 -24.78
CA THR A 139 -16.37 -50.33 -25.56
C THR A 139 -15.89 -50.94 -26.89
N LEU A 140 -14.96 -50.29 -27.58
CA LEU A 140 -14.34 -50.81 -28.81
C LEU A 140 -13.54 -52.11 -28.59
N ARG A 141 -12.95 -52.29 -27.40
CA ARG A 141 -12.19 -53.49 -27.06
C ARG A 141 -13.08 -54.67 -26.65
N HIS A 142 -14.20 -54.42 -25.98
CA HIS A 142 -15.18 -55.47 -25.65
C HIS A 142 -16.07 -55.89 -26.83
N GLY A 143 -16.34 -54.99 -27.79
CA GLY A 143 -17.09 -55.32 -29.01
C GLY A 143 -16.33 -56.20 -30.02
N ARG A 144 -15.05 -56.49 -29.80
CA ARG A 144 -14.17 -57.27 -30.69
C ARG A 144 -13.90 -58.71 -30.23
N THR A 145 -14.64 -59.20 -29.25
CA THR A 145 -14.60 -60.62 -28.85
C THR A 145 -15.73 -61.36 -29.56
N PRO A 146 -15.51 -61.97 -30.75
CA PRO A 146 -16.43 -62.95 -31.29
C PRO A 146 -16.31 -64.26 -30.50
N TYR A 147 -17.45 -64.94 -30.32
CA TYR A 147 -17.56 -66.31 -29.84
C TYR A 147 -16.80 -67.29 -30.75
#